data_AF-A0A0Q4FTL7-F1
#
_entry.id   AF-A0A0Q4FTL7-F1
#
_cell.length_a   1.000
_cell.length_b   1.000
_cell.length_c   1.000
_cell.angle_alpha   90.00
_cell.angle_beta   90.00
_cell.angle_gamma   90.00
#
_symmetry.space_group_name_H-M   'P 1'
#
loop_
_entity.id
_entity.type
_entity.pdbx_description
1 polymer ?
#
loop_
_entity_poly.entity_id
_entity_poly.type
_entity_poly.pdbx_seq_one_letter_code
_entity_poly.pdbx_strand_id
1 'polypeptide(L)' 'MLLTSCATAPPAEPQADITAQACQAASADVGRLVEIHELQRACPLLPTLRAGATSLERRAHTETIVRMYEKCARSGS' A
#
# COMPACT_ATOMS: atom_id res chain seq x y z
N MET A 1 -28.74 7.89 -58.61
CA MET A 1 -27.37 7.55 -58.17
C MET A 1 -26.92 8.65 -57.21
N LEU A 2 -26.82 8.35 -55.90
CA LEU A 2 -25.57 8.24 -55.11
C LEU A 2 -25.08 9.64 -54.65
N LEU A 3 -24.96 10.05 -53.38
CA LEU A 3 -24.78 9.42 -52.05
C LEU A 3 -25.15 10.48 -50.98
N THR A 4 -25.83 10.23 -49.86
CA THR A 4 -25.54 9.40 -48.66
C THR A 4 -25.03 10.22 -47.49
N SER A 5 -25.77 10.07 -46.39
CA SER A 5 -25.42 10.20 -44.97
C SER A 5 -24.97 11.54 -44.40
N CYS A 6 -25.84 12.05 -43.51
CA CYS A 6 -25.46 12.69 -42.26
C CYS A 6 -24.29 11.93 -41.62
N ALA A 7 -23.13 12.55 -41.60
CA ALA A 7 -22.07 12.15 -40.68
C ALA A 7 -22.53 12.52 -39.27
N THR A 8 -23.17 11.56 -38.59
CA THR A 8 -23.25 11.57 -37.14
C THR A 8 -21.81 11.53 -36.65
N ALA A 9 -21.26 12.69 -36.29
CA ALA A 9 -20.03 12.71 -35.51
C ALA A 9 -20.29 11.84 -34.27
N PRO A 10 -19.45 10.82 -33.99
CA PRO A 10 -19.57 10.13 -32.71
C PRO A 10 -19.35 11.18 -31.62
N PRO A 11 -20.14 11.19 -30.53
CA PRO A 11 -19.78 12.02 -29.39
C PRO A 11 -18.40 11.55 -28.93
N ALA A 12 -17.39 12.40 -29.13
CA ALA A 12 -16.20 12.33 -28.31
C ALA A 12 -16.66 12.49 -26.85
N GLU A 13 -15.98 11.80 -25.93
CA GLU A 13 -16.15 11.86 -24.46
C GLU A 13 -16.90 10.66 -23.87
N PRO A 14 -16.14 9.54 -23.71
CA PRO A 14 -16.02 8.92 -22.39
C PRO A 14 -14.56 8.78 -21.91
N GLN A 15 -13.58 9.01 -22.79
CA GLN A 15 -12.17 8.68 -22.53
C GLN A 15 -11.53 9.57 -21.44
N ALA A 16 -11.94 10.84 -21.35
CA ALA A 16 -11.46 11.77 -20.34
C ALA A 16 -11.92 11.37 -18.92
N ASP A 17 -13.18 10.94 -18.78
CA ASP A 17 -13.73 10.48 -17.50
C ASP A 17 -13.09 9.17 -17.03
N ILE A 18 -12.84 8.22 -17.93
CA ILE A 18 -12.15 6.96 -17.60
C ILE A 18 -10.72 7.24 -17.11
N THR A 19 -10.02 8.18 -17.76
CA THR A 19 -8.66 8.55 -17.38
C THR A 19 -8.64 9.29 -16.03
N ALA A 20 -9.58 10.21 -15.80
CA ALA A 20 -9.71 10.92 -14.54
C ALA A 20 -10.04 9.96 -13.38
N GLN A 21 -10.94 9.00 -13.59
CA GLN A 21 -11.31 8.00 -12.60
C GLN A 21 -10.17 7.03 -12.30
N ALA A 22 -9.39 6.63 -13.32
CA ALA A 22 -8.18 5.84 -13.12
C ALA A 22 -7.11 6.61 -12.31
N CYS A 23 -6.92 7.89 -12.59
CA CYS A 23 -6.01 8.75 -11.82
C CYS A 23 -6.47 8.91 -10.36
N GLN A 24 -7.76 9.06 -10.12
CA GLN A 24 -8.32 9.14 -8.77
C GLN A 24 -8.13 7.82 -8.00
N ALA A 25 -8.38 6.68 -8.64
CA ALA A 25 -8.15 5.36 -8.04
C ALA A 25 -6.66 5.13 -7.71
N ALA A 26 -5.76 5.47 -8.65
CA ALA A 26 -4.32 5.38 -8.42
C ALA A 26 -3.86 6.30 -7.29
N SER A 27 -4.42 7.50 -7.19
CA SER A 27 -4.12 8.44 -6.09
C SER A 27 -4.58 7.90 -4.74
N ALA A 28 -5.76 7.26 -4.69
CA ALA A 28 -6.27 6.61 -3.49
C ALA A 28 -5.40 5.42 -3.05
N ASP A 29 -4.93 4.61 -3.99
CA ASP A 29 -4.01 3.49 -3.70
C ASP A 29 -2.66 3.98 -3.16
N VAL A 30 -2.09 5.04 -3.75
CA VAL A 30 -0.86 5.66 -3.26
C VAL A 30 -1.06 6.25 -1.87
N GLY A 31 -2.17 6.96 -1.63
CA GLY A 31 -2.51 7.49 -0.31
C GLY A 31 -2.59 6.39 0.75
N ARG A 32 -3.23 5.27 0.41
CA ARG A 32 -3.33 4.11 1.29
C ARG A 32 -1.98 3.46 1.60
N LEU A 33 -1.07 3.38 0.62
CA LEU A 33 0.28 2.87 0.85
C LEU A 33 1.10 3.77 1.77
N VAL A 34 0.97 5.09 1.63
CA VAL A 34 1.61 6.06 2.53
C VAL A 34 1.08 5.91 3.96
N GLU A 35 -0.23 5.77 4.15
CA GLU A 35 -0.82 5.53 5.48
C GLU A 35 -0.32 4.23 6.10
N ILE A 36 -0.26 3.13 5.33
CA ILE A 36 0.28 1.86 5.82
C ILE A 36 1.75 2.02 6.24
N HIS A 37 2.55 2.76 5.45
CA HIS A 37 3.97 2.98 5.74
C HIS A 37 4.19 3.82 6.99
N GLU A 38 3.41 4.91 7.18
CA GLU A 38 3.48 5.72 8.39
C GLU A 38 2.97 4.94 9.62
N LEU A 39 1.93 4.11 9.46
CA LEU A 39 1.47 3.21 10.52
C LEU A 39 2.53 2.17 10.90
N GLN A 40 3.25 1.61 9.92
CA GLN A 40 4.37 0.69 10.17
C GLN A 40 5.56 1.37 10.85
N ARG A 41 5.80 2.66 10.58
CA ARG A 41 6.80 3.45 11.33
C ARG A 41 6.38 3.68 12.77
N ALA A 42 5.11 3.99 13.01
CA ALA A 42 4.57 4.21 14.35
C ALA A 42 4.50 2.91 15.16
N CYS A 43 4.13 1.81 14.52
CA CYS A 43 3.96 0.48 15.11
C CYS A 43 4.73 -0.56 14.28
N PRO A 44 6.05 -0.73 14.52
CA PRO A 44 6.83 -1.72 13.81
C PRO A 44 6.23 -3.11 14.00
N LEU A 45 6.01 -3.83 12.90
CA LEU A 45 5.49 -5.20 12.93
C LEU A 45 6.44 -6.10 13.72
N LEU A 46 5.87 -6.94 14.58
CA LEU A 46 6.66 -7.93 15.30
C LEU A 46 7.31 -8.90 14.29
N PRO A 47 8.61 -9.22 14.45
CA PRO A 47 9.23 -10.24 13.64
C PRO A 47 8.49 -11.57 13.85
N THR A 48 8.44 -12.41 12.81
CA THR A 48 7.82 -13.74 12.87
C THR A 48 8.90 -14.81 12.93
N LEU A 49 8.72 -15.83 13.78
CA LEU A 49 9.62 -16.98 13.83
C LEU A 49 9.10 -18.11 12.94
N ARG A 50 9.97 -18.66 12.08
CA ARG A 50 9.63 -19.80 11.22
C ARG A 50 9.43 -21.09 12.04
N ALA A 51 8.55 -21.97 11.55
CA ALA A 51 8.42 -23.32 12.09
C ALA A 51 9.75 -24.09 11.97
N GLY A 52 10.08 -24.89 12.99
CA GLY A 52 11.32 -25.66 13.02
C GLY A 52 12.59 -24.83 13.26
N ALA A 53 12.48 -23.58 13.72
CA ALA A 53 13.63 -22.79 14.14
C ALA A 53 14.48 -23.54 15.20
N THR A 54 15.78 -23.33 15.16
CA THR A 54 16.73 -23.80 16.17
C THR A 54 16.56 -23.04 17.49
N SER A 55 17.18 -23.54 18.56
CA SER A 55 17.21 -22.85 19.85
C SER A 55 17.92 -21.49 19.77
N LEU A 56 18.98 -21.39 18.96
CA LEU A 56 19.71 -20.14 18.74
C LEU A 56 18.84 -19.11 18.01
N GLU A 57 18.14 -19.53 16.94
CA GLU A 57 17.20 -18.66 16.22
C GLU A 57 16.06 -18.18 17.14
N ARG A 58 15.51 -19.07 17.98
CA ARG A 58 14.52 -18.69 19.00
C ARG A 58 15.05 -17.62 19.96
N ARG A 59 16.27 -17.79 20.47
CA ARG A 59 16.88 -16.84 21.39
C ARG A 59 17.08 -15.48 20.75
N ALA A 60 17.68 -15.44 19.56
CA ALA A 60 17.91 -14.20 18.82
C ALA A 60 16.58 -13.48 18.51
N HIS A 61 15.53 -14.24 18.19
CA HIS A 61 14.20 -13.70 17.94
C HIS A 61 13.60 -13.05 19.19
N THR A 62 13.65 -13.70 20.35
CA THR A 62 13.20 -13.13 21.62
C THR A 62 13.98 -11.87 21.97
N GLU A 63 15.31 -11.88 21.86
CA GLU A 63 16.17 -10.73 22.12
C GLU A 63 15.82 -9.53 21.20
N THR A 64 15.45 -9.81 19.95
CA THR A 64 15.00 -8.78 18.99
C THR A 64 13.70 -8.13 19.44
N ILE A 65 12.70 -8.94 19.85
CA ILE A 65 11.40 -8.44 20.32
C ILE A 65 11.58 -7.57 21.57
N VAL A 66 12.36 -8.04 22.56
CA VAL A 66 12.63 -7.29 23.80
C VAL A 66 13.24 -5.93 23.49
N ARG A 67 14.26 -5.89 22.63
CA ARG A 67 14.92 -4.64 22.21
C ARG A 67 13.97 -3.68 21.50
N MET A 68 13.01 -4.21 20.76
CA MET A 68 11.96 -3.41 20.12
C MET A 68 11.08 -2.72 21.17
N TYR A 69 10.60 -3.46 22.18
CA TYR A 69 9.81 -2.89 23.28
C TYR A 69 10.59 -1.88 24.11
N GLU A 70 11.87 -2.13 24.42
CA GLU A 70 12.72 -1.18 25.12
C GLU A 70 12.86 0.14 24.35
N LYS A 71 13.01 0.06 23.02
CA LYS A 71 13.09 1.25 22.16
C LYS A 71 11.78 2.03 22.18
N CYS A 72 10.64 1.34 22.06
CA CYS A 72 9.32 1.97 22.13
C CYS A 72 9.07 2.64 23.49
N ALA A 73 9.42 1.98 24.60
CA ALA A 73 9.28 2.54 25.94
C ALA A 73 10.13 3.80 26.12
N ARG A 74 11.35 3.84 25.56
CA ARG A 74 12.24 5.01 25.63
C ARG A 74 11.82 6.17 24.72
N SER A 75 11.15 5.91 23.60
CA SER A 75 10.65 6.98 22.72
C SER A 75 9.39 7.67 23.27
N GLY A 76 8.72 7.08 24.26
CA GLY A 76 7.53 7.65 24.91
C GLY A 76 7.80 8.46 26.19
N SER A 77 9.07 8.64 26.55
CA SER A 77 9.56 9.46 27.69
C SER A 77 10.23 10.74 27.19
#